data_AF-A0A9P5ZDJ9-F1
#
_entry.id   AF-A0A9P5ZDJ9-F1
#
_cell.length_a   1.000
_cell.length_b   1.000
_cell.length_c   1.000
_cell.angle_alpha   90.00
_cell.angle_beta   90.00
_cell.angle_gamma   90.00
#
_symmetry.space_group_name_H-M   'P 1'
#
loop_
_entity.id
_entity.type
_entity.pdbx_description
1 polymer ?
#
loop_
_entity_poly.entity_id
_entity_poly.type
_entity_poly.pdbx_seq_one_letter_code
_entity_poly.pdbx_strand_id
1 'polypeptide(L)'
;MAKNWHKLGFIVKRPSTGPEPIFIETQRQDPHGEEAKKPEVVPHFRNRYRLVFPSPPPKSRPIDSLDKLKEHLQAAMAVELSTIPLYLFAMYSVKTPEKYVNDPRYYDPIVGAIRGVIAEEMLHLSLAGNILRAIGGTPRVYDVVPKYPAPMLGHSPKLELNLRGLNAKQLETFLEIELPAHKDAQPEADKYQTLGQFYKAIEEGLEYLNKKDPKLFDTTTAGYQFAPGLGYQAKIRDAGGSVIVTDIDSAKLAVQYIVDQGEGFDTGVEFADPDQLEKAHYYVFKDLLDQINADPTTWETYPVRKNPNTVDYYDEDKKIYHVSLAFDAAYCFLLKTIEKLWTVEKSDDRHQLVLGNMFGIMMGVLPPLARFLAQQPIGNKGEHAAAAFNYYYFDDSKSALAQLQEEMDAAINAYVGVTEETPDQVPVHDYGAILENLLPIKASIDSLLDLDSFQKLPTAPLKKYRVGNVQSRGANGFGPYTQAALGRR
;
A
#
# COMPACT_ATOMS: atom_id res chain seq x y z
N MET A 1 9.09 4.65 -33.26
CA MET A 1 7.80 4.41 -32.58
C MET A 1 7.99 3.20 -31.65
N ALA A 2 7.80 3.41 -30.35
CA ALA A 2 8.66 2.90 -29.28
C ALA A 2 8.36 1.46 -28.81
N LYS A 3 9.34 0.56 -28.99
CA LYS A 3 9.63 -0.60 -28.12
C LYS A 3 10.85 -0.20 -27.27
N ASN A 4 10.90 -0.59 -25.98
CA ASN A 4 12.05 -0.52 -25.02
C ASN A 4 11.78 0.22 -23.69
N TRP A 5 10.73 -0.14 -22.96
CA TRP A 5 10.50 0.39 -21.59
C TRP A 5 11.13 -0.46 -20.47
N HIS A 6 11.68 -1.64 -20.78
CA HIS A 6 12.38 -2.53 -19.84
C HIS A 6 13.86 -2.15 -19.60
N LYS A 7 14.29 -0.94 -20.01
CA LYS A 7 15.65 -0.41 -19.81
C LYS A 7 15.73 0.84 -18.94
N LEU A 8 14.65 1.23 -18.27
CA LEU A 8 14.69 2.31 -17.28
C LEU A 8 15.16 1.79 -15.92
N GLY A 9 16.43 1.38 -15.88
CA GLY A 9 17.24 1.62 -14.69
C GLY A 9 17.55 3.12 -14.69
N PHE A 10 16.92 3.88 -13.78
CA PHE A 10 17.33 5.25 -13.56
C PHE A 10 18.72 5.24 -12.93
N ILE A 11 19.75 5.46 -13.75
CA ILE A 11 21.07 5.85 -13.26
C ILE A 11 20.93 7.29 -12.76
N VAL A 12 20.78 7.46 -11.45
CA VAL A 12 21.14 8.73 -10.80
C VAL A 12 22.66 8.72 -10.68
N LYS A 13 23.34 9.61 -11.42
CA LYS A 13 24.77 9.85 -11.19
C LYS A 13 24.95 10.32 -9.74
N ARG A 14 25.66 9.53 -8.93
CA ARG A 14 26.23 10.01 -7.66
C ARG A 14 27.15 11.19 -7.99
N PRO A 15 26.95 12.40 -7.44
CA PRO A 15 28.03 13.34 -7.33
C PRO A 15 29.02 12.74 -6.33
N SER A 16 30.18 12.33 -6.83
CA SER A 16 31.36 12.12 -6.00
C SER A 16 31.82 13.49 -5.50
N THR A 17 31.37 13.87 -4.31
CA THR A 17 31.99 14.79 -3.32
C THR A 17 30.92 15.07 -2.27
N GLY A 18 31.18 14.66 -1.03
CA GLY A 18 30.29 15.00 0.08
C GLY A 18 30.17 16.52 0.22
N PRO A 19 28.97 17.09 0.38
CA PRO A 19 28.82 18.48 0.75
C PRO A 19 28.87 18.61 2.28
N GLU A 20 29.57 19.62 2.75
CA GLU A 20 29.58 20.09 4.15
C GLU A 20 28.15 20.28 4.69
N PRO A 21 27.93 20.06 6.00
CA PRO A 21 26.60 20.15 6.61
C PRO A 21 25.99 21.55 6.46
N ILE A 22 24.68 21.58 6.18
CA ILE A 22 23.88 22.80 6.08
C ILE A 22 23.29 23.11 7.46
N PHE A 23 23.60 24.29 8.00
CA PHE A 23 23.06 24.79 9.27
C PHE A 23 21.66 25.38 9.09
N ILE A 24 20.75 25.09 10.02
CA ILE A 24 19.40 25.69 10.10
C ILE A 24 19.17 26.17 11.54
N GLU A 25 18.87 27.46 11.69
CA GLU A 25 18.36 28.07 12.91
C GLU A 25 16.82 28.10 12.89
N THR A 26 16.19 27.71 14.00
CA THR A 26 14.80 28.10 14.30
C THR A 26 14.74 28.89 15.60
N GLN A 27 13.99 29.99 15.57
CA GLN A 27 13.79 30.86 16.74
C GLN A 27 12.92 30.16 17.79
N ARG A 28 13.26 30.41 19.06
CA ARG A 28 12.70 29.83 20.29
C ARG A 28 11.16 29.72 20.33
N GLN A 29 10.69 28.56 20.76
CA GLN A 29 9.63 28.46 21.77
C GLN A 29 10.20 27.78 23.02
N ASP A 30 9.79 28.25 24.20
CA ASP A 30 10.37 27.90 25.50
C ASP A 30 10.36 26.38 25.82
N PRO A 31 11.34 25.84 26.58
CA PRO A 31 11.43 24.41 26.91
C PRO A 31 10.56 23.98 28.10
N HIS A 32 9.61 24.80 28.53
CA HIS A 32 8.76 24.50 29.68
C HIS A 32 7.28 24.51 29.29
N GLY A 33 6.74 23.33 28.99
CA GLY A 33 5.31 23.15 28.74
C GLY A 33 4.93 21.70 28.52
N GLU A 34 4.64 21.01 29.63
CA GLU A 34 4.02 19.67 29.75
C GLU A 34 4.86 18.48 29.25
N GLU A 35 5.04 17.46 30.12
CA GLU A 35 5.31 16.11 29.63
C GLU A 35 4.26 15.81 28.56
N ALA A 36 4.69 15.61 27.31
CA ALA A 36 3.78 15.20 26.25
C ALA A 36 3.02 13.98 26.77
N LYS A 37 1.74 14.17 27.08
CA LYS A 37 0.89 13.09 27.55
C LYS A 37 0.87 12.04 26.45
N LYS A 38 0.86 10.76 26.84
CA LYS A 38 0.56 9.69 25.90
C LYS A 38 -0.69 10.13 25.12
N PRO A 39 -0.64 10.20 23.78
CA PRO A 39 -1.79 10.62 23.01
C PRO A 39 -2.95 9.78 23.51
N GLU A 40 -4.03 10.44 23.94
CA GLU A 40 -5.23 9.72 24.34
C GLU A 40 -5.53 8.75 23.21
N VAL A 41 -5.68 7.46 23.55
CA VAL A 41 -6.07 6.42 22.60
C VAL A 41 -7.15 7.03 21.73
N VAL A 42 -6.84 7.27 20.45
CA VAL A 42 -7.69 8.01 19.50
C VAL A 42 -9.12 7.62 19.83
N PRO A 43 -9.94 8.56 20.36
CA PRO A 43 -11.09 8.26 21.21
C PRO A 43 -11.87 7.19 20.50
N HIS A 44 -11.94 5.97 21.08
CA HIS A 44 -12.42 4.74 20.43
C HIS A 44 -13.39 5.09 19.32
N PHE A 45 -12.87 5.35 18.12
CA PHE A 45 -13.72 5.80 17.05
C PHE A 45 -14.45 4.52 16.74
N ARG A 46 -15.68 4.41 17.25
CA ARG A 46 -16.57 3.32 16.93
C ARG A 46 -16.47 3.25 15.43
N ASN A 47 -15.88 2.17 14.92
CA ASN A 47 -15.78 1.92 13.50
C ASN A 47 -17.19 2.21 12.99
N ARG A 48 -17.40 3.36 12.32
CA ARG A 48 -18.76 3.78 11.96
C ARG A 48 -19.36 2.73 11.01
N TYR A 49 -18.46 1.95 10.39
CA TYR A 49 -18.70 0.73 9.67
C TYR A 49 -17.98 -0.44 10.36
N ARG A 50 -18.68 -1.14 11.25
CA ARG A 50 -18.36 -2.56 11.47
C ARG A 50 -18.99 -3.28 10.29
N LEU A 51 -18.21 -3.63 9.28
CA LEU A 51 -18.65 -4.55 8.25
C LEU A 51 -19.02 -5.86 8.95
N VAL A 52 -20.31 -6.05 9.13
CA VAL A 52 -20.87 -7.34 9.52
C VAL A 52 -21.19 -8.01 8.19
N PHE A 53 -20.70 -9.23 8.02
CA PHE A 53 -21.05 -10.02 6.85
C PHE A 53 -22.58 -10.13 6.76
N PRO A 54 -23.19 -9.97 5.57
CA PRO A 54 -24.63 -10.11 5.42
C PRO A 54 -25.10 -11.42 6.05
N SER A 55 -26.23 -11.38 6.77
CA SER A 55 -26.75 -12.58 7.44
C SER A 55 -27.05 -13.69 6.44
N PRO A 56 -26.88 -14.98 6.83
CA PRO A 56 -27.04 -16.10 5.93
C PRO A 56 -28.39 -16.07 5.22
N PRO A 57 -28.41 -15.91 3.90
CA PRO A 57 -29.61 -16.03 3.11
C PRO A 57 -30.07 -17.50 3.00
N PRO A 58 -31.27 -17.78 2.45
CA PRO A 58 -31.76 -19.15 2.32
C PRO A 58 -30.82 -19.99 1.45
N LYS A 59 -30.56 -21.24 1.88
CA LYS A 59 -29.58 -22.18 1.26
C LYS A 59 -29.67 -22.36 -0.27
N SER A 60 -30.79 -22.03 -0.92
CA SER A 60 -30.96 -22.24 -2.36
C SER A 60 -30.64 -21.01 -3.23
N ARG A 61 -30.59 -19.80 -2.65
CA ARG A 61 -30.33 -18.54 -3.38
C ARG A 61 -29.78 -17.49 -2.42
N PRO A 62 -28.46 -17.42 -2.27
CA PRO A 62 -27.93 -16.60 -1.22
C PRO A 62 -28.04 -15.09 -1.52
N ILE A 63 -27.79 -14.68 -2.76
CA ILE A 63 -27.84 -13.26 -3.14
C ILE A 63 -29.05 -13.03 -4.06
N ASP A 64 -30.16 -12.56 -3.48
CA ASP A 64 -31.47 -12.49 -4.15
C ASP A 64 -32.03 -11.06 -4.34
N SER A 65 -31.30 -10.05 -3.87
CA SER A 65 -31.67 -8.63 -3.89
C SER A 65 -30.46 -7.75 -4.15
N LEU A 66 -30.70 -6.57 -4.75
CA LEU A 66 -29.64 -5.62 -5.09
C LEU A 66 -28.85 -5.17 -3.85
N ASP A 67 -29.52 -4.91 -2.73
CA ASP A 67 -28.85 -4.49 -1.50
C ASP A 67 -27.90 -5.56 -0.97
N LYS A 68 -28.34 -6.82 -0.92
CA LYS A 68 -27.46 -7.94 -0.55
C LYS A 68 -26.28 -8.06 -1.50
N LEU A 69 -26.49 -7.93 -2.82
CA LEU A 69 -25.40 -8.00 -3.79
C LEU A 69 -24.36 -6.90 -3.53
N LYS A 70 -24.82 -5.67 -3.28
CA LYS A 70 -23.94 -4.54 -2.92
C LYS A 70 -23.16 -4.81 -1.64
N GLU A 71 -23.81 -5.35 -0.62
CA GLU A 71 -23.15 -5.70 0.65
C GLU A 71 -22.10 -6.81 0.47
N HIS A 72 -22.39 -7.86 -0.31
CA HIS A 72 -21.43 -8.93 -0.56
C HIS A 72 -20.25 -8.46 -1.41
N LEU A 73 -20.45 -7.58 -2.39
CA LEU A 73 -19.35 -6.97 -3.14
C LEU A 73 -18.49 -6.05 -2.27
N GLN A 74 -19.09 -5.30 -1.35
CA GLN A 74 -18.34 -4.52 -0.35
C GLN A 74 -17.59 -5.42 0.64
N ALA A 75 -18.16 -6.58 0.99
CA ALA A 75 -17.47 -7.59 1.78
C ALA A 75 -16.32 -8.24 1.00
N ALA A 76 -16.47 -8.49 -0.30
CA ALA A 76 -15.41 -8.98 -1.17
C ALA A 76 -14.23 -8.01 -1.23
N MET A 77 -14.50 -6.73 -1.42
CA MET A 77 -13.46 -5.70 -1.29
C MET A 77 -12.75 -5.73 0.07
N ALA A 78 -13.47 -5.95 1.17
CA ALA A 78 -12.87 -6.02 2.50
C ALA A 78 -12.04 -7.31 2.70
N VAL A 79 -12.41 -8.41 2.04
CA VAL A 79 -11.65 -9.65 2.01
C VAL A 79 -10.32 -9.43 1.29
N GLU A 80 -10.33 -8.90 0.06
CA GLU A 80 -9.07 -8.61 -0.67
C GLU A 80 -8.22 -7.57 0.05
N LEU A 81 -8.84 -6.56 0.66
CA LEU A 81 -8.10 -5.59 1.46
C LEU A 81 -7.45 -6.23 2.70
N SER A 82 -8.00 -7.33 3.23
CA SER A 82 -7.46 -8.01 4.40
C SER A 82 -6.24 -8.89 4.11
N THR A 83 -6.02 -9.30 2.85
CA THR A 83 -4.85 -10.08 2.42
C THR A 83 -3.65 -9.17 2.15
N ILE A 84 -3.87 -8.00 1.55
CA ILE A 84 -2.81 -7.06 1.13
C ILE A 84 -1.82 -6.70 2.27
N PRO A 85 -2.25 -6.25 3.46
CA PRO A 85 -1.32 -5.98 4.57
C PRO A 85 -0.56 -7.21 5.06
N LEU A 86 -1.15 -8.42 5.03
CA LEU A 86 -0.46 -9.65 5.43
C LEU A 86 0.73 -9.91 4.51
N TYR A 87 0.51 -9.80 3.20
CA TYR A 87 1.52 -10.06 2.18
C TYR A 87 2.60 -8.98 2.21
N LEU A 88 2.21 -7.70 2.31
CA LEU A 88 3.13 -6.58 2.45
C LEU A 88 3.98 -6.69 3.72
N PHE A 89 3.38 -7.01 4.86
CA PHE A 89 4.09 -7.12 6.13
C PHE A 89 5.17 -8.22 6.09
N ALA A 90 4.81 -9.40 5.57
CA ALA A 90 5.77 -10.49 5.37
C ALA A 90 6.90 -10.06 4.41
N MET A 91 6.56 -9.47 3.27
CA MET A 91 7.52 -8.98 2.28
C MET A 91 8.48 -7.92 2.87
N TYR A 92 7.98 -6.99 3.68
CA TYR A 92 8.80 -5.94 4.29
C TYR A 92 9.76 -6.45 5.37
N SER A 93 9.51 -7.63 5.94
CA SER A 93 10.42 -8.25 6.90
C SER A 93 11.68 -8.84 6.27
N VAL A 94 11.70 -9.06 4.95
CA VAL A 94 12.84 -9.67 4.24
C VAL A 94 14.03 -8.72 4.22
N LYS A 95 15.20 -9.21 4.64
CA LYS A 95 16.45 -8.43 4.62
C LYS A 95 17.01 -8.35 3.21
N THR A 96 17.44 -7.16 2.83
CA THR A 96 18.34 -7.01 1.68
C THR A 96 19.73 -7.46 2.11
N PRO A 97 20.38 -8.42 1.41
CA PRO A 97 21.73 -8.86 1.76
C PRO A 97 22.71 -7.67 1.76
N GLU A 98 23.63 -7.61 2.72
CA GLU A 98 24.52 -6.46 2.93
C GLU A 98 25.24 -5.99 1.66
N LYS A 99 25.74 -6.95 0.85
CA LYS A 99 26.41 -6.68 -0.44
C LYS A 99 25.54 -5.95 -1.47
N TYR A 100 24.23 -5.94 -1.31
CA TYR A 100 23.25 -5.37 -2.25
C TYR A 100 22.49 -4.17 -1.68
N VAL A 101 22.71 -3.77 -0.41
CA VAL A 101 22.00 -2.65 0.24
C VAL A 101 22.11 -1.34 -0.55
N ASN A 102 23.21 -1.15 -1.28
CA ASN A 102 23.46 0.03 -2.12
C ASN A 102 23.34 -0.23 -3.64
N ASP A 103 22.88 -1.43 -4.06
CA ASP A 103 22.69 -1.73 -5.50
C ASP A 103 21.23 -1.54 -5.90
N PRO A 104 20.88 -0.45 -6.61
CA PRO A 104 19.51 -0.20 -7.05
C PRO A 104 19.00 -1.19 -8.10
N ARG A 105 19.86 -2.09 -8.60
CA ARG A 105 19.51 -3.14 -9.57
C ARG A 105 19.23 -4.48 -8.91
N TYR A 106 19.48 -4.61 -7.61
CA TYR A 106 19.21 -5.85 -6.90
C TYR A 106 17.71 -6.13 -6.90
N TYR A 107 17.36 -7.31 -7.38
CA TYR A 107 16.01 -7.85 -7.37
C TYR A 107 16.05 -9.14 -6.57
N ASP A 108 15.31 -9.15 -5.48
CA ASP A 108 15.06 -10.37 -4.73
C ASP A 108 13.87 -11.09 -5.38
N PRO A 109 14.07 -12.32 -5.91
CA PRO A 109 13.01 -13.05 -6.60
C PRO A 109 11.82 -13.39 -5.68
N ILE A 110 12.03 -13.53 -4.37
CA ILE A 110 10.97 -13.85 -3.40
C ILE A 110 10.13 -12.61 -3.14
N VAL A 111 10.79 -11.48 -2.87
CA VAL A 111 10.12 -10.18 -2.76
C VAL A 111 9.36 -9.89 -4.06
N GLY A 112 9.96 -10.20 -5.19
CA GLY A 112 9.36 -10.08 -6.51
C GLY A 112 8.08 -10.92 -6.70
N ALA A 113 8.11 -12.18 -6.27
CA ALA A 113 6.96 -13.09 -6.35
C ALA A 113 5.80 -12.61 -5.47
N ILE A 114 6.07 -12.34 -4.18
CA ILE A 114 5.04 -11.85 -3.24
C ILE A 114 4.47 -10.51 -3.71
N ARG A 115 5.32 -9.64 -4.26
CA ARG A 115 4.91 -8.36 -4.84
C ARG A 115 4.01 -8.52 -6.06
N GLY A 116 4.20 -9.56 -6.87
CA GLY A 116 3.30 -9.89 -7.98
C GLY A 116 1.90 -10.18 -7.45
N VAL A 117 1.80 -11.10 -6.49
CA VAL A 117 0.53 -11.43 -5.82
C VAL A 117 -0.13 -10.19 -5.21
N ILE A 118 0.61 -9.35 -4.46
CA ILE A 118 0.05 -8.10 -3.91
C ILE A 118 -0.54 -7.18 -4.98
N ALA A 119 0.09 -7.11 -6.16
CA ALA A 119 -0.41 -6.28 -7.25
C ALA A 119 -1.72 -6.85 -7.84
N GLU A 120 -1.87 -8.16 -7.86
CA GLU A 120 -3.08 -8.87 -8.25
C GLU A 120 -4.20 -8.72 -7.20
N GLU A 121 -3.90 -8.83 -5.90
CA GLU A 121 -4.87 -8.56 -4.83
C GLU A 121 -5.42 -7.12 -4.91
N MET A 122 -4.57 -6.15 -5.25
CA MET A 122 -5.01 -4.78 -5.50
C MET A 122 -5.86 -4.65 -6.78
N LEU A 123 -5.56 -5.45 -7.81
CA LEU A 123 -6.42 -5.56 -8.99
C LEU A 123 -7.78 -6.16 -8.60
N HIS A 124 -7.83 -7.21 -7.78
CA HIS A 124 -9.07 -7.85 -7.34
C HIS A 124 -9.96 -6.90 -6.54
N LEU A 125 -9.36 -6.17 -5.59
CA LEU A 125 -10.01 -5.07 -4.89
C LEU A 125 -10.63 -4.06 -5.86
N SER A 126 -9.89 -3.70 -6.92
CA SER A 126 -10.37 -2.74 -7.94
C SER A 126 -11.52 -3.30 -8.78
N LEU A 127 -11.47 -4.60 -9.13
CA LEU A 127 -12.48 -5.29 -9.92
C LEU A 127 -13.79 -5.45 -9.13
N ALA A 128 -13.71 -5.90 -7.88
CA ALA A 128 -14.87 -5.97 -6.99
C ALA A 128 -15.51 -4.60 -6.80
N GLY A 129 -14.70 -3.55 -6.61
CA GLY A 129 -15.19 -2.16 -6.53
C GLY A 129 -15.79 -1.64 -7.84
N ASN A 130 -15.26 -2.02 -9.00
CA ASN A 130 -15.86 -1.68 -10.29
C ASN A 130 -17.24 -2.32 -10.48
N ILE A 131 -17.40 -3.60 -10.12
CA ILE A 131 -18.70 -4.28 -10.16
C ILE A 131 -19.68 -3.57 -9.20
N LEU A 132 -19.26 -3.30 -7.97
CA LEU A 132 -20.07 -2.59 -6.98
C LEU A 132 -20.51 -1.22 -7.48
N ARG A 133 -19.59 -0.48 -8.10
CA ARG A 133 -19.88 0.82 -8.69
C ARG A 133 -20.88 0.71 -9.85
N ALA A 134 -20.71 -0.28 -10.73
CA ALA A 134 -21.56 -0.49 -11.90
C ALA A 134 -23.02 -0.79 -11.55
N ILE A 135 -23.29 -1.42 -10.40
CA ILE A 135 -24.65 -1.70 -9.92
C ILE A 135 -25.23 -0.59 -9.02
N GLY A 136 -24.62 0.60 -9.05
CA GLY A 136 -25.06 1.76 -8.27
C GLY A 136 -24.69 1.71 -6.78
N GLY A 137 -23.63 0.98 -6.41
CA GLY A 137 -23.00 1.02 -5.10
C GLY A 137 -21.91 2.10 -5.02
N THR A 138 -21.44 2.37 -3.80
CA THR A 138 -20.30 3.27 -3.54
C THR A 138 -19.19 2.47 -2.86
N PRO A 139 -18.14 2.09 -3.59
CA PRO A 139 -17.00 1.36 -3.02
C PRO A 139 -16.35 2.12 -1.86
N ARG A 140 -16.09 1.43 -0.75
CA ARG A 140 -15.41 1.96 0.43
C ARG A 140 -14.21 1.08 0.80
N VAL A 141 -13.10 1.70 1.14
CA VAL A 141 -11.86 1.02 1.57
C VAL A 141 -11.26 1.64 2.84
N TYR A 142 -11.43 2.95 3.06
CA TYR A 142 -10.83 3.63 4.22
C TYR A 142 -11.56 3.29 5.53
N ASP A 143 -12.89 3.23 5.52
CA ASP A 143 -13.68 2.94 6.72
C ASP A 143 -13.67 1.45 7.12
N VAL A 144 -13.02 0.62 6.32
CA VAL A 144 -13.04 -0.84 6.42
C VAL A 144 -11.63 -1.41 6.58
N VAL A 145 -10.67 -0.55 6.97
CA VAL A 145 -9.29 -0.94 7.29
C VAL A 145 -9.28 -2.16 8.20
N PRO A 146 -8.59 -3.25 7.79
CA PRO A 146 -8.54 -4.48 8.57
C PRO A 146 -7.78 -4.25 9.88
N LYS A 147 -8.18 -4.99 10.91
CA LYS A 147 -7.46 -5.06 12.18
C LYS A 147 -6.79 -6.40 12.29
N TYR A 148 -5.61 -6.46 12.91
CA TYR A 148 -4.90 -7.72 13.13
C TYR A 148 -4.53 -7.87 14.61
N PRO A 149 -4.67 -9.07 15.20
CA PRO A 149 -5.26 -10.26 14.58
C PRO A 149 -6.78 -10.14 14.41
N ALA A 150 -7.32 -10.73 13.34
CA ALA A 150 -8.77 -10.83 13.12
C ALA A 150 -9.14 -12.08 12.32
N PRO A 151 -10.38 -12.60 12.48
CA PRO A 151 -10.90 -13.57 11.54
C PRO A 151 -10.99 -13.00 10.12
N MET A 152 -10.69 -13.83 9.13
CA MET A 152 -11.11 -13.58 7.76
C MET A 152 -12.63 -13.53 7.70
N LEU A 153 -13.13 -12.49 7.04
CA LEU A 153 -14.54 -12.17 7.02
C LEU A 153 -15.33 -13.23 6.24
N GLY A 154 -16.31 -13.90 6.86
CA GLY A 154 -17.17 -14.87 6.16
C GLY A 154 -16.58 -16.29 5.97
N HIS A 155 -15.29 -16.49 6.23
CA HIS A 155 -14.62 -17.79 6.09
C HIS A 155 -15.05 -18.79 7.19
N SER A 156 -15.29 -20.04 6.81
CA SER A 156 -15.67 -21.14 7.70
C SER A 156 -14.97 -22.45 7.30
N PRO A 157 -14.15 -23.08 8.16
CA PRO A 157 -13.89 -22.76 9.56
C PRO A 157 -13.18 -21.41 9.74
N LYS A 158 -13.24 -20.82 10.94
CA LYS A 158 -12.62 -19.49 11.17
C LYS A 158 -11.12 -19.52 10.86
N LEU A 159 -10.68 -18.73 9.87
CA LEU A 159 -9.27 -18.49 9.55
C LEU A 159 -8.80 -17.20 10.25
N GLU A 160 -7.75 -17.26 11.08
CA GLU A 160 -7.25 -16.09 11.83
C GLU A 160 -6.05 -15.44 11.14
N LEU A 161 -6.26 -14.23 10.64
CA LEU A 161 -5.27 -13.42 9.97
C LEU A 161 -4.35 -12.74 10.99
N ASN A 162 -3.05 -12.95 10.85
CA ASN A 162 -2.03 -12.41 11.73
C ASN A 162 -0.90 -11.78 10.90
N LEU A 163 -0.49 -10.55 11.24
CA LEU A 163 0.73 -9.93 10.70
C LEU A 163 1.96 -10.60 11.31
N ARG A 164 2.78 -11.25 10.48
CA ARG A 164 4.06 -11.89 10.88
C ARG A 164 5.11 -11.69 9.81
N GLY A 165 6.38 -11.63 10.24
CA GLY A 165 7.50 -11.71 9.30
C GLY A 165 7.44 -13.00 8.47
N LEU A 166 8.07 -12.98 7.29
CA LEU A 166 8.05 -14.10 6.35
C LEU A 166 8.72 -15.32 6.99
N ASN A 167 7.95 -16.39 7.14
CA ASN A 167 8.39 -17.70 7.61
C ASN A 167 7.39 -18.76 7.12
N ALA A 168 7.71 -20.04 7.36
CA ALA A 168 6.85 -21.15 6.95
C ALA A 168 5.42 -21.01 7.48
N LYS A 169 5.24 -20.58 8.73
CA LYS A 169 3.91 -20.43 9.32
C LYS A 169 3.07 -19.33 8.67
N GLN A 170 3.71 -18.26 8.23
CA GLN A 170 3.04 -17.18 7.51
C GLN A 170 2.66 -17.64 6.09
N LEU A 171 3.52 -18.38 5.41
CA LEU A 171 3.22 -18.96 4.09
C LEU A 171 2.12 -20.03 4.15
N GLU A 172 2.07 -20.85 5.20
CA GLU A 172 0.94 -21.75 5.47
C GLU A 172 -0.37 -20.96 5.57
N THR A 173 -0.36 -19.80 6.24
CA THR A 173 -1.55 -18.94 6.32
C THR A 173 -1.94 -18.40 4.94
N PHE A 174 -0.97 -18.06 4.09
CA PHE A 174 -1.25 -17.63 2.71
C PHE A 174 -1.86 -18.76 1.88
N LEU A 175 -1.36 -19.99 2.02
CA LEU A 175 -1.96 -21.16 1.37
C LEU A 175 -3.37 -21.47 1.85
N GLU A 176 -3.67 -21.24 3.14
CA GLU A 176 -5.03 -21.40 3.66
C GLU A 176 -5.99 -20.35 3.09
N ILE A 177 -5.51 -19.12 2.80
CA ILE A 177 -6.29 -18.06 2.16
C ILE A 177 -6.58 -18.41 0.70
N GLU A 178 -5.55 -18.78 -0.06
CA GLU A 178 -5.62 -19.03 -1.51
C GLU A 178 -6.01 -20.47 -1.86
N LEU A 179 -6.58 -21.22 -0.91
CA LEU A 179 -6.87 -22.64 -1.11
C LEU A 179 -7.89 -22.81 -2.27
N PRO A 180 -7.58 -23.58 -3.32
CA PRO A 180 -8.49 -23.73 -4.44
C PRO A 180 -9.75 -24.50 -4.04
N ALA A 181 -10.89 -24.03 -4.54
CA ALA A 181 -12.16 -24.75 -4.45
C ALA A 181 -12.06 -26.14 -5.06
N HIS A 182 -12.76 -27.11 -4.46
CA HIS A 182 -13.04 -28.37 -5.16
C HIS A 182 -13.99 -28.09 -6.33
N LYS A 183 -13.81 -28.79 -7.45
CA LYS A 183 -14.62 -28.61 -8.68
C LYS A 183 -16.14 -28.63 -8.46
N ASP A 184 -16.60 -29.47 -7.54
CA ASP A 184 -18.02 -29.64 -7.19
C ASP A 184 -18.48 -28.77 -6.00
N ALA A 185 -17.61 -27.89 -5.50
CA ALA A 185 -17.92 -27.01 -4.39
C ALA A 185 -19.10 -26.10 -4.74
N GLN A 186 -20.09 -26.06 -3.84
CA GLN A 186 -21.26 -25.22 -4.03
C GLN A 186 -20.92 -23.76 -3.73
N PRO A 187 -21.58 -22.79 -4.40
CA PRO A 187 -21.47 -21.39 -4.05
C PRO A 187 -21.93 -21.15 -2.62
N GLU A 188 -21.14 -20.41 -1.84
CA GLU A 188 -21.45 -20.07 -0.44
C GLU A 188 -21.21 -18.58 -0.26
N ALA A 189 -22.29 -17.81 -0.08
CA ALA A 189 -22.14 -16.37 0.04
C ALA A 189 -21.60 -15.97 1.41
N ASP A 190 -22.01 -16.65 2.48
CA ASP A 190 -21.48 -16.52 3.84
C ASP A 190 -21.14 -17.92 4.37
N LYS A 191 -20.00 -18.11 5.03
CA LYS A 191 -19.45 -19.43 5.44
C LYS A 191 -18.81 -20.23 4.32
N TYR A 192 -18.17 -19.53 3.38
CA TYR A 192 -17.33 -20.15 2.37
C TYR A 192 -16.09 -20.80 2.99
N GLN A 193 -15.58 -21.86 2.35
CA GLN A 193 -14.29 -22.47 2.67
C GLN A 193 -13.18 -21.97 1.74
N THR A 194 -13.53 -21.48 0.56
CA THR A 194 -12.60 -20.90 -0.41
C THR A 194 -13.17 -19.62 -1.02
N LEU A 195 -12.32 -18.74 -1.53
CA LEU A 195 -12.73 -17.50 -2.21
C LEU A 195 -13.52 -17.79 -3.48
N GLY A 196 -13.21 -18.88 -4.19
CA GLY A 196 -13.93 -19.36 -5.36
C GLY A 196 -15.40 -19.65 -5.06
N GLN A 197 -15.72 -20.27 -3.92
CA GLN A 197 -17.12 -20.46 -3.52
C GLN A 197 -17.84 -19.14 -3.27
N PHE A 198 -17.14 -18.18 -2.66
CA PHE A 198 -17.69 -16.87 -2.34
C PHE A 198 -17.97 -16.04 -3.60
N TYR A 199 -17.00 -15.96 -4.50
CA TYR A 199 -17.14 -15.27 -5.78
C TYR A 199 -18.14 -15.97 -6.71
N LYS A 200 -18.27 -17.30 -6.65
CA LYS A 200 -19.32 -18.01 -7.38
C LYS A 200 -20.71 -17.59 -6.91
N ALA A 201 -20.90 -17.39 -5.61
CA ALA A 201 -22.19 -16.92 -5.09
C ALA A 201 -22.51 -15.49 -5.55
N ILE A 202 -21.49 -14.62 -5.65
CA ILE A 202 -21.62 -13.28 -6.25
C ILE A 202 -22.00 -13.36 -7.72
N GLU A 203 -21.34 -14.23 -8.51
CA GLU A 203 -21.65 -14.45 -9.92
C GLU A 203 -23.12 -14.88 -10.11
N GLU A 204 -23.59 -15.86 -9.34
CA GLU A 204 -24.99 -16.31 -9.39
C GLU A 204 -25.99 -15.20 -9.01
N GLY A 205 -25.63 -14.38 -8.02
CA GLY A 205 -26.42 -13.20 -7.63
C GLY A 205 -26.52 -12.17 -8.75
N LEU A 206 -25.41 -11.87 -9.42
CA LEU A 206 -25.36 -10.98 -10.58
C LEU A 206 -26.25 -11.50 -11.72
N GLU A 207 -26.12 -12.78 -12.08
CA GLU A 207 -26.93 -13.38 -13.14
C GLU A 207 -28.42 -13.37 -12.81
N TYR A 208 -28.77 -13.71 -11.57
CA TYR A 208 -30.16 -13.75 -11.11
C TYR A 208 -30.81 -12.37 -11.18
N LEU A 209 -30.11 -11.34 -10.68
CA LEU A 209 -30.63 -9.99 -10.66
C LEU A 209 -30.68 -9.37 -12.06
N ASN A 210 -29.68 -9.63 -12.91
CA ASN A 210 -29.67 -9.16 -14.30
C ASN A 210 -30.84 -9.74 -15.12
N LYS A 211 -31.21 -11.00 -14.88
CA LYS A 211 -32.40 -11.62 -15.50
C LYS A 211 -33.71 -10.96 -15.06
N LYS A 212 -33.75 -10.42 -13.84
CA LYS A 212 -34.94 -9.72 -13.30
C LYS A 212 -35.02 -8.26 -13.73
N ASP A 213 -33.87 -7.59 -13.78
CA ASP A 213 -33.75 -6.19 -14.14
C ASP A 213 -32.63 -6.02 -15.18
N PRO A 214 -32.99 -5.89 -16.48
CA PRO A 214 -32.02 -5.61 -17.54
C PRO A 214 -31.28 -4.27 -17.38
N LYS A 215 -31.68 -3.40 -16.43
CA LYS A 215 -31.02 -2.14 -16.09
C LYS A 215 -30.16 -2.22 -14.83
N LEU A 216 -29.83 -3.44 -14.37
CA LEU A 216 -28.97 -3.65 -13.20
C LEU A 216 -27.66 -2.85 -13.27
N PHE A 217 -27.07 -2.75 -14.46
CA PHE A 217 -25.81 -2.05 -14.70
C PHE A 217 -26.04 -0.62 -15.19
N ASP A 218 -25.50 0.34 -14.45
CA ASP A 218 -25.46 1.75 -14.81
C ASP A 218 -24.19 2.06 -15.62
N THR A 219 -24.35 2.06 -16.95
CA THR A 219 -23.28 2.38 -17.90
C THR A 219 -22.69 3.78 -17.74
N THR A 220 -23.40 4.73 -17.11
CA THR A 220 -22.88 6.09 -16.87
C THR A 220 -21.74 6.10 -15.85
N THR A 221 -21.60 5.03 -15.07
CA THR A 221 -20.52 4.89 -14.09
C THR A 221 -19.17 4.52 -14.70
N ALA A 222 -19.11 4.11 -15.97
CA ALA A 222 -17.90 3.62 -16.62
C ALA A 222 -16.71 4.59 -16.54
N GLY A 223 -16.97 5.90 -16.62
CA GLY A 223 -15.94 6.95 -16.51
C GLY A 223 -15.30 7.06 -15.13
N TYR A 224 -15.90 6.47 -14.09
CA TYR A 224 -15.44 6.53 -12.71
C TYR A 224 -14.76 5.22 -12.25
N GLN A 225 -14.76 4.19 -13.09
CA GLN A 225 -14.19 2.88 -12.77
C GLN A 225 -12.68 2.84 -13.06
N PHE A 226 -11.97 1.92 -12.40
CA PHE A 226 -10.61 1.58 -12.78
C PHE A 226 -10.61 0.95 -14.18
N ALA A 227 -9.69 1.38 -15.05
CA ALA A 227 -9.70 1.03 -16.46
C ALA A 227 -8.33 0.49 -16.91
N PRO A 228 -8.29 -0.36 -17.96
CA PRO A 228 -7.02 -0.73 -18.58
C PRO A 228 -6.20 0.52 -18.94
N GLY A 229 -4.88 0.48 -18.67
CA GLY A 229 -4.03 1.66 -18.88
C GLY A 229 -3.83 2.54 -17.63
N LEU A 230 -4.63 2.33 -16.59
CA LEU A 230 -4.57 3.05 -15.31
C LEU A 230 -4.32 2.07 -14.16
N GLY A 231 -3.05 1.89 -13.76
CA GLY A 231 -2.70 0.99 -12.66
C GLY A 231 -1.84 -0.20 -13.08
N TYR A 232 -1.99 -1.33 -12.39
CA TYR A 232 -1.33 -2.59 -12.72
C TYR A 232 -1.66 -3.02 -14.15
N GLN A 233 -0.64 -3.47 -14.87
CA GLN A 233 -0.78 -4.09 -16.18
C GLN A 233 -0.05 -5.42 -16.12
N ALA A 234 -0.78 -6.51 -16.32
CA ALA A 234 -0.16 -7.81 -16.51
C ALA A 234 0.82 -7.72 -17.69
N LYS A 235 1.99 -8.35 -17.56
CA LYS A 235 3.06 -8.29 -18.57
C LYS A 235 2.68 -9.01 -19.86
N ILE A 236 1.66 -9.85 -19.81
CA ILE A 236 1.16 -10.69 -20.90
C ILE A 236 -0.23 -10.17 -21.26
N ARG A 237 -0.51 -10.09 -22.58
CA ARG A 237 -1.71 -9.44 -23.13
C ARG A 237 -3.03 -10.08 -22.66
N ASP A 238 -2.96 -11.31 -22.16
CA ASP A 238 -4.11 -12.16 -21.82
C ASP A 238 -4.08 -12.68 -20.36
N ALA A 239 -3.18 -12.15 -19.51
CA ALA A 239 -3.03 -12.53 -18.09
C ALA A 239 -3.92 -11.72 -17.12
N GLY A 240 -5.02 -11.17 -17.63
CA GLY A 240 -5.94 -10.33 -16.85
C GLY A 240 -5.52 -8.87 -16.71
N GLY A 241 -6.43 -8.07 -16.14
CA GLY A 241 -6.27 -6.62 -15.97
C GLY A 241 -7.56 -5.95 -15.55
N SER A 242 -7.53 -4.63 -15.31
CA SER A 242 -8.73 -3.90 -14.89
C SER A 242 -9.83 -4.03 -15.95
N VAL A 243 -11.05 -4.37 -15.52
CA VAL A 243 -12.23 -4.48 -16.39
C VAL A 243 -13.18 -3.35 -16.06
N ILE A 244 -13.58 -2.58 -17.07
CA ILE A 244 -14.70 -1.65 -16.94
C ILE A 244 -15.98 -2.49 -17.07
N VAL A 245 -16.82 -2.45 -16.05
CA VAL A 245 -18.06 -3.21 -15.95
C VAL A 245 -19.23 -2.35 -16.42
N THR A 246 -19.85 -2.75 -17.53
CA THR A 246 -21.01 -2.07 -18.13
C THR A 246 -22.21 -2.98 -18.32
N ASP A 247 -22.02 -4.29 -18.15
CA ASP A 247 -23.01 -5.33 -18.39
C ASP A 247 -22.63 -6.62 -17.62
N ILE A 248 -23.47 -7.65 -17.74
CA ILE A 248 -23.26 -8.94 -17.09
C ILE A 248 -22.00 -9.65 -17.59
N ASP A 249 -21.65 -9.52 -18.88
CA ASP A 249 -20.51 -10.23 -19.46
C ASP A 249 -19.19 -9.66 -18.93
N SER A 250 -19.06 -8.33 -18.88
CA SER A 250 -17.93 -7.64 -18.26
C SER A 250 -17.86 -7.85 -16.74
N ALA A 251 -18.99 -7.95 -16.04
CA ALA A 251 -19.01 -8.29 -14.62
C ALA A 251 -18.50 -9.72 -14.36
N LYS A 252 -18.94 -10.69 -15.17
CA LYS A 252 -18.49 -12.08 -15.08
C LYS A 252 -17.01 -12.21 -15.41
N LEU A 253 -16.51 -11.47 -16.41
CA LEU A 253 -15.08 -11.43 -16.72
C LEU A 253 -14.26 -10.89 -15.54
N ALA A 254 -14.74 -9.84 -14.86
CA ALA A 254 -14.10 -9.30 -13.68
C ALA A 254 -14.03 -10.34 -12.53
N VAL A 255 -15.14 -11.04 -12.25
CA VAL A 255 -15.16 -12.12 -11.25
C VAL A 255 -14.22 -13.26 -11.65
N GLN A 256 -14.21 -13.63 -12.92
CA GLN A 256 -13.35 -14.70 -13.43
C GLN A 256 -11.87 -14.37 -13.20
N TYR A 257 -11.41 -13.15 -13.53
CA TYR A 257 -10.02 -12.76 -13.29
C TYR A 257 -9.61 -12.84 -11.82
N ILE A 258 -10.52 -12.52 -10.89
CA ILE A 258 -10.24 -12.63 -9.46
C ILE A 258 -9.98 -14.09 -9.08
N VAL A 259 -10.90 -14.99 -9.47
CA VAL A 259 -10.83 -16.42 -9.11
C VAL A 259 -9.65 -17.11 -9.80
N ASP A 260 -9.47 -16.88 -11.10
CA ASP A 260 -8.43 -17.55 -11.90
C ASP A 260 -7.02 -17.18 -11.41
N GLN A 261 -6.80 -15.93 -10.98
CA GLN A 261 -5.50 -15.47 -10.45
C GLN A 261 -5.24 -15.96 -9.02
N GLY A 262 -6.25 -15.94 -8.13
CA GLY A 262 -6.10 -16.42 -6.76
C GLY A 262 -5.92 -17.94 -6.68
N GLU A 263 -6.96 -18.68 -7.10
CA GLU A 263 -7.08 -20.14 -6.90
C GLU A 263 -6.66 -20.98 -8.12
N GLY A 264 -6.66 -20.39 -9.32
CA GLY A 264 -6.44 -21.11 -10.59
C GLY A 264 -7.73 -21.59 -11.27
N PHE A 265 -7.63 -22.04 -12.53
CA PHE A 265 -8.78 -22.40 -13.38
C PHE A 265 -9.53 -23.68 -12.96
N ASP A 266 -8.84 -24.66 -12.37
CA ASP A 266 -9.41 -25.93 -11.90
C ASP A 266 -8.48 -26.50 -10.81
N THR A 267 -9.01 -27.38 -9.95
CA THR A 267 -8.22 -28.03 -8.91
C THR A 267 -7.04 -28.78 -9.55
N GLY A 268 -5.80 -28.39 -9.24
CA GLY A 268 -4.60 -29.03 -9.81
C GLY A 268 -4.01 -28.31 -11.02
N VAL A 269 -4.56 -27.17 -11.46
CA VAL A 269 -4.00 -26.34 -12.53
C VAL A 269 -3.09 -25.26 -11.91
N GLU A 270 -1.79 -25.37 -12.16
CA GLU A 270 -0.79 -24.49 -11.52
C GLU A 270 -0.79 -23.04 -12.04
N PHE A 271 -1.32 -22.82 -13.24
CA PHE A 271 -1.21 -21.57 -13.96
C PHE A 271 -2.55 -20.84 -14.08
N ALA A 272 -2.51 -19.52 -13.93
CA ALA A 272 -3.64 -18.59 -14.00
C ALA A 272 -3.89 -18.08 -15.44
N ASP A 273 -3.08 -18.49 -16.41
CA ASP A 273 -3.28 -18.18 -17.83
C ASP A 273 -3.08 -19.40 -18.75
N PRO A 274 -3.71 -19.41 -19.94
CA PRO A 274 -3.56 -20.51 -20.91
C PRO A 274 -2.14 -20.70 -21.44
N ASP A 275 -1.31 -19.64 -21.44
CA ASP A 275 0.07 -19.70 -21.92
C ASP A 275 1.05 -20.23 -20.85
N GLN A 276 0.57 -20.49 -19.62
CA GLN A 276 1.37 -20.91 -18.46
C GLN A 276 2.46 -19.87 -18.09
N LEU A 277 2.12 -18.61 -18.34
CA LEU A 277 2.82 -17.36 -18.05
C LEU A 277 3.00 -17.07 -16.55
N GLU A 278 1.93 -17.32 -15.82
CA GLU A 278 1.65 -16.79 -14.50
C GLU A 278 1.05 -17.90 -13.64
N LYS A 279 1.63 -18.14 -12.46
CA LYS A 279 1.11 -19.12 -11.51
C LYS A 279 -0.01 -18.48 -10.68
N ALA A 280 -1.04 -19.25 -10.38
CA ALA A 280 -2.03 -18.80 -9.40
C ALA A 280 -1.38 -18.64 -8.02
N HIS A 281 -1.95 -17.78 -7.17
CA HIS A 281 -1.34 -17.36 -5.90
C HIS A 281 -1.02 -18.54 -5.00
N TYR A 282 -1.94 -19.52 -4.91
CA TYR A 282 -1.73 -20.76 -4.19
C TYR A 282 -0.39 -21.43 -4.55
N TYR A 283 -0.10 -21.56 -5.85
CA TYR A 283 1.10 -22.23 -6.33
C TYR A 283 2.36 -21.37 -6.16
N VAL A 284 2.24 -20.05 -6.27
CA VAL A 284 3.33 -19.12 -5.92
C VAL A 284 3.73 -19.30 -4.45
N PHE A 285 2.76 -19.28 -3.53
CA PHE A 285 3.05 -19.45 -2.11
C PHE A 285 3.49 -20.86 -1.76
N LYS A 286 3.00 -21.88 -2.47
CA LYS A 286 3.42 -23.26 -2.28
C LYS A 286 4.89 -23.43 -2.65
N ASP A 287 5.32 -22.89 -3.80
CA ASP A 287 6.72 -22.93 -4.22
C ASP A 287 7.64 -22.24 -3.21
N LEU A 288 7.18 -21.13 -2.61
CA LEU A 288 7.92 -20.44 -1.56
C LEU A 288 7.97 -21.30 -0.28
N LEU A 289 6.86 -21.91 0.14
CA LEU A 289 6.82 -22.78 1.31
C LEU A 289 7.74 -24.00 1.15
N ASP A 290 7.77 -24.61 -0.04
CA ASP A 290 8.66 -25.72 -0.34
C ASP A 290 10.13 -25.29 -0.27
N GLN A 291 10.47 -24.08 -0.74
CA GLN A 291 11.82 -23.51 -0.65
C GLN A 291 12.26 -23.29 0.81
N ILE A 292 11.44 -22.66 1.66
CA ILE A 292 11.83 -22.42 3.06
C ILE A 292 11.91 -23.71 3.87
N ASN A 293 11.08 -24.71 3.55
CA ASN A 293 11.12 -26.00 4.22
C ASN A 293 12.35 -26.82 3.79
N ALA A 294 12.80 -26.68 2.54
CA ALA A 294 14.01 -27.34 2.05
C ALA A 294 15.27 -26.74 2.68
N ASP A 295 15.33 -25.41 2.83
CA ASP A 295 16.41 -24.71 3.52
C ASP A 295 15.88 -23.46 4.25
N PRO A 296 15.66 -23.55 5.58
CA PRO A 296 15.18 -22.42 6.38
C PRO A 296 16.14 -21.23 6.44
N THR A 297 17.41 -21.42 6.05
CA THR A 297 18.42 -20.36 6.01
C THR A 297 18.45 -19.61 4.68
N THR A 298 17.65 -20.06 3.70
CA THR A 298 17.55 -19.41 2.38
C THR A 298 17.18 -17.94 2.51
N TRP A 299 16.41 -17.56 3.55
CA TRP A 299 15.86 -16.21 3.71
C TRP A 299 16.25 -15.62 5.05
N GLU A 300 16.94 -14.47 4.99
CA GLU A 300 17.12 -13.67 6.18
C GLU A 300 15.96 -12.68 6.35
N THR A 301 15.31 -12.73 7.50
CA THR A 301 14.25 -11.78 7.88
C THR A 301 14.60 -11.06 9.17
N TYR A 302 14.11 -9.82 9.31
CA TYR A 302 14.13 -9.14 10.60
C TYR A 302 13.15 -9.84 11.56
N PRO A 303 13.51 -10.00 12.86
CA PRO A 303 12.62 -10.57 13.87
C PRO A 303 11.56 -9.53 14.30
N VAL A 304 10.72 -9.14 13.34
CA VAL A 304 9.71 -8.09 13.52
C VAL A 304 8.61 -8.53 14.49
N ARG A 305 8.14 -7.60 15.32
CA ARG A 305 7.03 -7.82 16.25
C ARG A 305 5.78 -8.31 15.51
N LYS A 306 5.20 -9.40 16.01
CA LYS A 306 3.91 -9.93 15.52
C LYS A 306 2.76 -8.99 15.90
N ASN A 307 1.84 -8.74 14.96
CA ASN A 307 0.66 -7.88 15.15
C ASN A 307 0.98 -6.56 15.89
N PRO A 308 1.92 -5.73 15.40
CA PRO A 308 2.29 -4.52 16.09
C PRO A 308 1.13 -3.52 16.12
N ASN A 309 1.08 -2.72 17.19
CA ASN A 309 0.16 -1.60 17.32
C ASN A 309 0.97 -0.33 17.55
N THR A 310 0.73 0.69 16.74
CA THR A 310 1.48 1.95 16.78
C THR A 310 1.48 2.57 18.17
N VAL A 311 0.37 2.51 18.91
CA VAL A 311 0.28 3.13 20.25
C VAL A 311 1.19 2.47 21.29
N ASP A 312 1.58 1.22 21.07
CA ASP A 312 2.47 0.48 21.99
C ASP A 312 3.90 1.02 21.89
N TYR A 313 4.31 1.50 20.70
CA TYR A 313 5.63 2.11 20.52
C TYR A 313 5.80 3.42 21.28
N TYR A 314 4.71 4.11 21.67
CA TYR A 314 4.84 5.39 22.39
C TYR A 314 5.60 5.26 23.71
N ASP A 315 5.34 4.17 24.44
CA ASP A 315 5.95 3.91 25.74
C ASP A 315 7.33 3.23 25.59
N GLU A 316 7.59 2.57 24.47
CA GLU A 316 8.83 1.84 24.20
C GLU A 316 9.91 2.72 23.57
N ASP A 317 9.55 3.45 22.50
CA ASP A 317 10.41 4.39 21.80
C ASP A 317 9.56 5.42 21.03
N LYS A 318 9.51 6.64 21.57
CA LYS A 318 8.74 7.76 20.97
C LYS A 318 9.18 8.09 19.54
N LYS A 319 10.42 7.83 19.15
CA LYS A 319 10.88 8.07 17.78
C LYS A 319 10.27 7.07 16.81
N ILE A 320 10.26 5.79 17.20
CA ILE A 320 9.62 4.71 16.44
C ILE A 320 8.11 4.92 16.37
N TYR A 321 7.48 5.39 17.46
CA TYR A 321 6.08 5.77 17.47
C TYR A 321 5.72 6.75 16.34
N HIS A 322 6.46 7.86 16.21
CA HIS A 322 6.16 8.85 15.18
C HIS A 322 6.34 8.30 13.76
N VAL A 323 7.34 7.45 13.53
CA VAL A 323 7.52 6.80 12.21
C VAL A 323 6.41 5.80 11.92
N SER A 324 5.98 5.01 12.91
CA SER A 324 4.88 4.07 12.77
C SER A 324 3.54 4.79 12.52
N LEU A 325 3.32 5.92 13.18
CA LEU A 325 2.13 6.76 12.97
C LEU A 325 2.12 7.38 11.57
N ALA A 326 3.26 7.88 11.08
CA ALA A 326 3.39 8.36 9.71
C ALA A 326 3.14 7.24 8.67
N PHE A 327 3.56 6.01 8.97
CA PHE A 327 3.24 4.85 8.14
C PHE A 327 1.72 4.58 8.10
N ASP A 328 1.04 4.55 9.25
CA ASP A 328 -0.40 4.32 9.32
C ASP A 328 -1.20 5.43 8.61
N ALA A 329 -0.77 6.69 8.77
CA ALA A 329 -1.33 7.82 8.05
C ALA A 329 -1.13 7.67 6.53
N ALA A 330 0.07 7.31 6.07
CA ALA A 330 0.35 7.10 4.65
C ALA A 330 -0.49 5.96 4.05
N TYR A 331 -0.63 4.85 4.78
CA TYR A 331 -1.45 3.72 4.36
C TYR A 331 -2.93 4.11 4.27
N CYS A 332 -3.46 4.79 5.28
CA CYS A 332 -4.84 5.26 5.25
C CYS A 332 -5.08 6.33 4.18
N PHE A 333 -4.10 7.18 3.89
CA PHE A 333 -4.18 8.16 2.79
C PHE A 333 -4.16 7.48 1.42
N LEU A 334 -3.41 6.38 1.25
CA LEU A 334 -3.50 5.52 0.06
C LEU A 334 -4.92 4.97 -0.10
N LEU A 335 -5.54 4.47 0.98
CA LEU A 335 -6.91 3.97 0.91
C LEU A 335 -7.92 5.08 0.57
N LYS A 336 -7.83 6.27 1.18
CA LYS A 336 -8.67 7.42 0.78
C LYS A 336 -8.45 7.82 -0.68
N THR A 337 -7.21 7.73 -1.17
CA THR A 337 -6.89 7.97 -2.59
C THR A 337 -7.60 6.95 -3.48
N ILE A 338 -7.49 5.65 -3.18
CA ILE A 338 -8.15 4.57 -3.92
C ILE A 338 -9.67 4.75 -3.89
N GLU A 339 -10.26 5.04 -2.73
CA GLU A 339 -11.70 5.31 -2.57
C GLU A 339 -12.15 6.49 -3.45
N LYS A 340 -11.38 7.60 -3.41
CA LYS A 340 -11.65 8.80 -4.20
C LYS A 340 -11.66 8.50 -5.70
N LEU A 341 -10.83 7.57 -6.18
CA LEU A 341 -10.78 7.22 -7.60
C LEU A 341 -12.13 6.70 -8.12
N TRP A 342 -13.00 6.06 -7.34
CA TRP A 342 -14.36 5.71 -7.83
C TRP A 342 -15.33 6.89 -7.93
N THR A 343 -14.91 8.10 -7.55
CA THR A 343 -15.73 9.33 -7.57
C THR A 343 -15.24 10.35 -8.59
N VAL A 344 -14.02 10.19 -9.10
CA VAL A 344 -13.39 11.11 -10.05
C VAL A 344 -13.51 10.53 -11.45
N GLU A 345 -14.16 11.27 -12.34
CA GLU A 345 -14.28 10.87 -13.74
C GLU A 345 -12.89 10.74 -14.39
N LYS A 346 -12.80 10.00 -15.49
CA LYS A 346 -11.58 9.87 -16.30
C LYS A 346 -11.11 11.25 -16.77
N SER A 347 -10.15 11.81 -16.05
CA SER A 347 -9.55 13.12 -16.26
C SER A 347 -8.04 13.09 -16.04
N ASP A 348 -7.36 14.19 -16.37
CA ASP A 348 -5.95 14.36 -16.03
C ASP A 348 -5.72 14.31 -14.51
N ASP A 349 -6.64 14.87 -13.72
CA ASP A 349 -6.57 14.79 -12.25
C ASP A 349 -6.62 13.36 -11.75
N ARG A 350 -7.48 12.51 -12.34
CA ARG A 350 -7.52 11.07 -12.05
C ARG A 350 -6.18 10.42 -12.37
N HIS A 351 -5.59 10.72 -13.53
CA HIS A 351 -4.27 10.19 -13.92
C HIS A 351 -3.19 10.60 -12.92
N GLN A 352 -3.21 11.84 -12.42
CA GLN A 352 -2.25 12.30 -11.41
C GLN A 352 -2.48 11.67 -10.05
N LEU A 353 -3.72 11.41 -9.64
CA LEU A 353 -3.99 10.64 -8.41
C LEU A 353 -3.49 9.19 -8.52
N VAL A 354 -3.61 8.57 -9.70
CA VAL A 354 -3.08 7.22 -9.92
C VAL A 354 -1.54 7.23 -9.88
N LEU A 355 -0.89 8.05 -10.71
CA LEU A 355 0.56 8.04 -10.87
C LEU A 355 1.30 8.72 -9.72
N GLY A 356 0.81 9.88 -9.29
CA GLY A 356 1.38 10.68 -8.22
C GLY A 356 1.05 10.10 -6.85
N ASN A 357 -0.24 9.94 -6.53
CA ASN A 357 -0.63 9.50 -5.20
C ASN A 357 -0.49 7.99 -5.03
N MET A 358 -1.30 7.19 -5.73
CA MET A 358 -1.38 5.74 -5.48
C MET A 358 -0.01 5.07 -5.67
N PHE A 359 0.62 5.24 -6.84
CA PHE A 359 1.97 4.69 -7.08
C PHE A 359 3.05 5.40 -6.24
N GLY A 360 2.99 6.72 -6.07
CA GLY A 360 3.97 7.43 -5.25
C GLY A 360 4.00 6.93 -3.80
N ILE A 361 2.83 6.66 -3.20
CA ILE A 361 2.73 6.11 -1.86
C ILE A 361 3.20 4.65 -1.82
N MET A 362 2.70 3.81 -2.74
CA MET A 362 3.06 2.38 -2.80
C MET A 362 4.55 2.13 -3.06
N MET A 363 5.24 3.05 -3.75
CA MET A 363 6.64 2.90 -4.15
C MET A 363 7.60 3.70 -3.27
N GLY A 364 7.25 4.96 -3.01
CA GLY A 364 8.14 5.97 -2.42
C GLY A 364 7.87 6.26 -0.95
N VAL A 365 6.76 5.77 -0.38
CA VAL A 365 6.39 6.07 1.01
C VAL A 365 6.30 4.81 1.86
N LEU A 366 5.41 3.86 1.53
CA LEU A 366 5.18 2.67 2.38
C LEU A 366 6.42 1.76 2.47
N PRO A 367 7.06 1.32 1.36
CA PRO A 367 8.22 0.45 1.46
C PRO A 367 9.40 1.03 2.25
N PRO A 368 9.84 2.29 2.04
CA PRO A 368 10.96 2.83 2.81
C PRO A 368 10.61 3.04 4.29
N LEU A 369 9.40 3.48 4.64
CA LEU A 369 8.96 3.57 6.05
C LEU A 369 8.92 2.18 6.72
N ALA A 370 8.35 1.18 6.05
CA ALA A 370 8.27 -0.17 6.60
C ALA A 370 9.66 -0.80 6.78
N ARG A 371 10.57 -0.62 5.83
CA ARG A 371 11.97 -1.08 5.94
C ARG A 371 12.72 -0.36 7.06
N PHE A 372 12.49 0.94 7.21
CA PHE A 372 13.06 1.71 8.31
C PHE A 372 12.62 1.11 9.64
N LEU A 373 11.32 0.89 9.84
CA LEU A 373 10.76 0.27 11.05
C LEU A 373 11.34 -1.14 11.29
N ALA A 374 11.37 -1.99 10.26
CA ALA A 374 11.91 -3.35 10.34
C ALA A 374 13.38 -3.40 10.78
N GLN A 375 14.14 -2.32 10.59
CA GLN A 375 15.53 -2.21 11.02
C GLN A 375 15.70 -1.72 12.46
N GLN A 376 14.66 -1.15 13.08
CA GLN A 376 14.77 -0.58 14.42
C GLN A 376 14.60 -1.68 15.48
N PRO A 377 15.59 -1.93 16.34
CA PRO A 377 15.41 -2.81 17.49
C PRO A 377 14.44 -2.17 18.50
N ILE A 378 13.61 -3.00 19.14
CA ILE A 378 12.66 -2.57 20.16
C ILE A 378 12.68 -3.48 21.39
N GLY A 379 12.42 -2.87 22.54
CA GLY A 379 12.41 -3.55 23.83
C GLY A 379 13.73 -4.27 24.14
N ASN A 380 13.68 -5.19 25.10
CA ASN A 380 14.87 -5.89 25.61
C ASN A 380 15.06 -7.30 25.04
N LYS A 381 14.19 -7.73 24.10
CA LYS A 381 14.11 -9.13 23.62
C LYS A 381 14.71 -9.35 22.22
N GLY A 382 15.36 -8.35 21.64
CA GLY A 382 15.91 -8.45 20.29
C GLY A 382 14.84 -8.50 19.19
N GLU A 383 13.61 -8.05 19.50
CA GLU A 383 12.58 -7.84 18.49
C GLU A 383 12.87 -6.56 17.71
N HIS A 384 12.31 -6.46 16.51
CA HIS A 384 12.34 -5.26 15.69
C HIS A 384 10.94 -4.66 15.53
N ALA A 385 10.86 -3.34 15.36
CA ALA A 385 9.62 -2.68 14.98
C ALA A 385 9.15 -3.14 13.60
N ALA A 386 7.88 -2.88 13.33
CA ALA A 386 7.30 -3.09 12.02
C ALA A 386 6.08 -2.19 11.83
N ALA A 387 5.75 -1.98 10.55
CA ALA A 387 4.55 -1.32 10.08
C ALA A 387 3.28 -1.93 10.70
N ALA A 388 2.48 -1.12 11.37
CA ALA A 388 1.30 -1.59 12.10
C ALA A 388 0.05 -1.76 11.24
N PHE A 389 -0.06 -1.01 10.13
CA PHE A 389 -1.25 -0.97 9.28
C PHE A 389 -2.52 -0.64 10.09
N ASN A 390 -2.38 0.19 11.13
CA ASN A 390 -3.52 0.58 11.94
C ASN A 390 -4.34 1.66 11.21
N TYR A 391 -5.61 1.75 11.59
CA TYR A 391 -6.46 2.84 11.13
C TYR A 391 -5.95 4.17 11.69
N TYR A 392 -5.68 5.13 10.80
CA TYR A 392 -5.38 6.51 11.13
C TYR A 392 -6.62 7.38 10.86
N TYR A 393 -7.06 8.12 11.88
CA TYR A 393 -8.20 9.04 11.76
C TYR A 393 -7.72 10.38 11.17
N PHE A 394 -8.28 10.75 10.02
CA PHE A 394 -8.14 12.11 9.49
C PHE A 394 -9.29 12.98 10.00
N ASP A 395 -8.98 14.09 10.64
CA ASP A 395 -9.95 15.14 10.96
C ASP A 395 -10.54 15.69 9.65
N ASP A 396 -11.84 15.50 9.47
CA ASP A 396 -12.58 15.92 8.28
C ASP A 396 -12.62 17.45 8.09
N SER A 397 -12.26 18.23 9.12
CA SER A 397 -12.14 19.70 9.03
C SER A 397 -10.83 20.18 8.41
N LYS A 398 -9.86 19.26 8.20
CA LYS A 398 -8.55 19.54 7.64
C LYS A 398 -8.27 18.65 6.43
N SER A 399 -7.35 19.08 5.56
CA SER A 399 -6.88 18.20 4.49
C SER A 399 -6.21 16.95 5.09
N ALA A 400 -6.53 15.78 4.52
CA ALA A 400 -5.85 14.54 4.86
C ALA A 400 -4.37 14.55 4.44
N LEU A 401 -4.02 15.24 3.34
CA LEU A 401 -2.63 15.39 2.92
C LEU A 401 -1.84 16.28 3.90
N ALA A 402 -2.45 17.37 4.38
CA ALA A 402 -1.81 18.23 5.38
C ALA A 402 -1.49 17.45 6.67
N GLN A 403 -2.44 16.64 7.15
CA GLN A 403 -2.23 15.79 8.32
C GLN A 403 -1.13 14.75 8.08
N LEU A 404 -1.08 14.11 6.90
CA LEU A 404 0.01 13.20 6.55
C LEU A 404 1.38 13.91 6.52
N GLN A 405 1.44 15.15 6.02
CA GLN A 405 2.66 15.97 6.05
C GLN A 405 3.08 16.29 7.49
N GLU A 406 2.14 16.65 8.35
CA GLU A 406 2.38 16.89 9.78
C GLU A 406 2.94 15.65 10.49
N GLU A 407 2.41 14.46 10.22
CA GLU A 407 2.92 13.21 10.81
C GLU A 407 4.34 12.88 10.33
N MET A 408 4.64 13.11 9.05
CA MET A 408 5.99 12.93 8.53
C MET A 408 6.97 13.95 9.13
N ASP A 409 6.55 15.20 9.32
CA ASP A 409 7.35 16.21 9.99
C ASP A 409 7.62 15.83 11.45
N ALA A 410 6.63 15.30 12.18
CA ALA A 410 6.80 14.78 13.52
C ALA A 410 7.80 13.60 13.57
N ALA A 411 7.72 12.68 12.60
CA ALA A 411 8.67 11.57 12.47
C ALA A 411 10.11 12.06 12.25
N ILE A 412 10.33 13.08 11.41
CA ILE A 412 11.65 13.67 11.20
C ILE A 412 12.14 14.36 12.48
N ASN A 413 11.30 15.20 13.09
CA ASN A 413 11.65 15.97 14.27
C ASN A 413 12.03 15.07 15.46
N ALA A 414 11.46 13.88 15.58
CA ALA A 414 11.82 12.92 16.62
C ALA A 414 13.28 12.41 16.52
N TYR A 415 13.89 12.49 15.34
CA TYR A 415 15.30 12.10 15.11
C TYR A 415 16.26 13.27 15.02
N VAL A 416 15.77 14.52 15.02
CA VAL A 416 16.62 15.71 15.10
C VAL A 416 17.12 15.85 16.53
N GLY A 417 18.42 15.64 16.76
CA GLY A 417 19.07 15.89 18.05
C GLY A 417 19.73 17.26 18.09
N VAL A 418 19.69 17.94 19.24
CA VAL A 418 20.60 19.07 19.52
C VAL A 418 21.89 18.48 20.09
N THR A 419 23.02 18.70 19.42
CA THR A 419 24.32 18.16 19.82
C THR A 419 25.18 19.15 20.58
N GLU A 420 25.05 20.44 20.30
CA GLU A 420 25.75 21.53 21.00
C GLU A 420 24.90 22.81 20.97
N GLU A 421 25.24 23.80 21.80
CA GLU A 421 24.75 25.18 21.64
C GLU A 421 25.96 26.07 21.34
N THR A 422 25.85 26.97 20.35
CA THR A 422 26.90 27.95 20.08
C THR A 422 27.00 28.96 21.25
N PRO A 423 28.07 29.77 21.34
CA PRO A 423 28.18 30.84 22.33
C PRO A 423 27.00 31.83 22.33
N ASP A 424 26.27 31.92 21.22
CA ASP A 424 25.07 32.75 21.06
C ASP A 424 23.77 31.99 21.38
N GLN A 425 23.86 30.81 22.02
CA GLN A 425 22.75 29.91 22.37
C GLN A 425 21.98 29.39 21.15
N VAL A 426 22.69 29.16 20.04
CA VAL A 426 22.10 28.57 18.84
C VAL A 426 22.26 27.05 18.90
N PRO A 427 21.17 26.26 18.83
CA PRO A 427 21.26 24.82 18.79
C PRO A 427 21.97 24.34 17.52
N VAL A 428 23.00 23.50 17.69
CA VAL A 428 23.64 22.73 16.63
C VAL A 428 22.91 21.40 16.55
N HIS A 429 22.46 21.04 15.35
CA HIS A 429 21.74 19.80 15.13
C HIS A 429 22.63 18.76 14.45
N ASP A 430 22.62 17.52 14.95
CA ASP A 430 23.10 16.37 14.18
C ASP A 430 21.92 15.70 13.51
N TYR A 431 22.00 15.67 12.19
CA TYR A 431 20.97 15.08 11.35
C TYR A 431 21.18 13.56 11.19
N GLY A 432 22.35 13.02 11.53
CA GLY A 432 22.66 11.60 11.57
C GLY A 432 22.46 10.84 10.24
N ALA A 433 22.92 9.59 10.18
CA ALA A 433 22.68 8.70 9.04
C ALA A 433 21.19 8.29 8.91
N ILE A 434 20.39 8.49 9.96
CA ILE A 434 18.98 8.11 9.99
C ILE A 434 18.12 9.05 9.14
N LEU A 435 18.37 10.36 9.15
CA LEU A 435 17.56 11.31 8.35
C LEU A 435 17.79 11.19 6.85
N GLU A 436 18.92 10.60 6.42
CA GLU A 436 19.13 10.23 5.01
C GLU A 436 18.04 9.25 4.50
N ASN A 437 17.44 8.47 5.39
CA ASN A 437 16.34 7.56 5.05
C ASN A 437 14.97 8.26 5.07
N LEU A 438 14.72 9.20 5.98
CA LEU A 438 13.41 9.83 6.17
C LEU A 438 13.14 11.02 5.25
N LEU A 439 14.16 11.81 4.89
CA LEU A 439 14.00 12.99 4.04
C LEU A 439 13.52 12.67 2.61
N PRO A 440 13.98 11.60 1.92
CA PRO A 440 13.44 11.22 0.62
C PRO A 440 11.96 10.80 0.68
N ILE A 441 11.53 10.20 1.79
CA ILE A 441 10.14 9.82 2.04
C ILE A 441 9.28 11.08 2.14
N LYS A 442 9.75 12.07 2.91
CA LYS A 442 9.12 13.38 3.01
C LYS A 442 8.95 14.05 1.65
N ALA A 443 9.99 14.05 0.83
CA ALA A 443 9.91 14.61 -0.53
C ALA A 443 8.86 13.90 -1.39
N SER A 444 8.66 12.60 -1.20
CA SER A 444 7.62 11.83 -1.88
C SER A 444 6.23 12.26 -1.38
N ILE A 445 6.03 12.39 -0.06
CA ILE A 445 4.78 12.88 0.56
C ILE A 445 4.45 14.31 0.10
N ASP A 446 5.43 15.19 0.11
CA ASP A 446 5.34 16.59 -0.33
C ASP A 446 4.99 16.74 -1.82
N SER A 447 5.16 15.67 -2.60
CA SER A 447 4.82 15.64 -4.02
C SER A 447 3.40 15.16 -4.31
N LEU A 448 2.70 14.62 -3.31
CA LEU A 448 1.32 14.13 -3.42
C LEU A 448 0.33 15.28 -3.64
N LEU A 449 -0.83 14.94 -4.17
CA LEU A 449 -1.94 15.85 -4.38
C LEU A 449 -2.99 15.70 -3.29
N ASP A 450 -3.58 16.81 -2.87
CA ASP A 450 -4.72 16.83 -1.99
C ASP A 450 -5.96 16.26 -2.70
N LEU A 451 -6.77 15.48 -1.97
CA LEU A 451 -7.85 14.69 -2.56
C LEU A 451 -9.06 15.50 -3.00
N ASP A 452 -9.18 16.77 -2.58
CA ASP A 452 -10.31 17.62 -2.90
C ASP A 452 -9.94 18.74 -3.88
N SER A 453 -8.77 19.36 -3.69
CA SER A 453 -8.27 20.40 -4.57
C SER A 453 -7.48 19.88 -5.77
N PHE A 454 -7.02 18.62 -5.75
CA PHE A 454 -6.13 18.02 -6.75
C PHE A 454 -4.80 18.79 -6.95
N GLN A 455 -4.41 19.57 -5.93
CA GLN A 455 -3.20 20.38 -5.94
C GLN A 455 -2.23 19.91 -4.87
N LYS A 456 -0.94 20.18 -5.09
CA LYS A 456 0.05 20.05 -4.02
C LYS A 456 -0.23 21.09 -2.96
N LEU A 457 -0.16 20.69 -1.69
CA LEU A 457 -0.25 21.63 -0.59
C LEU A 457 1.09 22.35 -0.38
N PRO A 458 1.07 23.59 0.13
CA PRO A 458 2.28 24.28 0.53
C PRO A 458 3.04 23.44 1.55
N THR A 459 4.32 23.22 1.31
CA THR A 459 5.20 22.57 2.28
C THR A 459 5.92 23.64 3.08
N ALA A 460 6.17 23.38 4.36
CA ALA A 460 7.10 24.21 5.10
C ALA A 460 8.45 24.17 4.35
N PRO A 461 9.01 25.30 3.91
CA PRO A 461 10.29 25.27 3.21
C PRO A 461 11.34 24.70 4.16
N LEU A 462 12.13 23.73 3.68
CA LEU A 462 13.42 23.41 4.28
C LEU A 462 14.24 24.71 4.25
N LYS A 463 14.32 25.44 5.36
CA LYS A 463 14.99 26.74 5.46
C LYS A 463 16.47 26.58 5.09
N LYS A 464 16.85 26.89 3.85
CA LYS A 464 18.26 27.03 3.46
C LYS A 464 18.77 28.38 3.93
N TYR A 465 19.46 28.43 5.06
CA TYR A 465 20.15 29.64 5.50
C TYR A 465 21.53 29.75 4.84
N ARG A 466 21.84 30.91 4.26
CA ARG A 466 23.22 31.29 3.91
C ARG A 466 23.86 31.89 5.15
N VAL A 467 24.94 31.28 5.63
CA VAL A 467 25.76 31.87 6.69
C VAL A 467 26.47 33.11 6.15
N GLY A 468 26.17 34.28 6.72
CA GLY A 468 26.95 35.49 6.46
C GLY A 468 28.39 35.31 6.93
N ASN A 469 29.34 35.61 6.04
CA ASN A 469 30.81 35.54 6.19
C ASN A 469 31.55 34.29 5.69
N VAL A 470 30.87 33.33 5.04
CA VAL A 470 31.58 32.33 4.22
C VAL A 470 31.68 32.85 2.78
N GLN A 471 32.86 33.29 2.35
CA GLN A 471 33.10 33.58 0.93
C GLN A 471 33.04 32.29 0.13
N SER A 472 31.92 32.08 -0.58
CA SER A 472 31.83 31.07 -1.62
C SER A 472 32.79 31.45 -2.76
N ARG A 473 33.98 30.83 -2.81
CA ARG A 473 34.73 30.77 -4.06
C ARG A 473 33.97 29.84 -4.99
N GLY A 474 33.12 30.44 -5.82
CA GLY A 474 32.41 29.73 -6.87
C GLY A 474 33.39 28.99 -7.76
N ALA A 475 33.09 27.74 -8.06
CA ALA A 475 33.64 27.08 -9.23
C ALA A 475 33.17 27.89 -10.46
N ASN A 476 34.02 28.81 -10.92
CA ASN A 476 33.89 29.41 -12.24
C ASN A 476 34.13 28.29 -13.27
N GLY A 477 33.05 27.73 -13.79
CA GLY A 477 33.13 26.77 -14.88
C GLY A 477 31.77 26.17 -15.16
N PHE A 478 31.28 26.40 -16.38
CA PHE A 478 30.02 25.90 -16.95
C PHE A 478 28.77 26.76 -16.72
N GLY A 479 28.83 27.99 -17.22
CA GLY A 479 27.68 28.63 -17.84
C GLY A 479 27.33 27.97 -19.20
N PRO A 480 26.11 28.20 -19.72
CA PRO A 480 25.54 27.47 -20.84
C PRO A 480 26.22 27.85 -22.17
N TYR A 481 26.65 26.86 -22.95
CA TYR A 481 26.99 27.08 -24.35
C TYR A 481 25.72 27.36 -25.15
N THR A 482 25.43 28.64 -25.34
CA THR A 482 24.60 29.14 -26.44
C THR A 482 25.28 28.84 -27.78
N GLN A 483 24.54 28.22 -28.70
CA GLN A 483 24.86 28.23 -30.12
C GLN A 483 24.88 29.68 -30.63
N ALA A 484 26.04 30.17 -31.06
CA ALA A 484 26.19 31.17 -32.13
C ALA A 484 27.68 31.37 -32.45
N ALA A 485 27.96 31.60 -33.73
CA ALA A 485 29.23 32.05 -34.31
C ALA A 485 30.30 30.99 -34.65
N LEU A 486 30.01 30.17 -35.67
CA LEU A 486 31.01 29.84 -36.69
C LEU A 486 31.09 31.02 -37.66
N GLY A 487 32.20 31.76 -37.61
CA GLY A 487 32.44 32.87 -38.51
C GLY A 487 33.88 33.35 -38.45
N ARG A 488 34.69 32.92 -39.43
CA ARG A 488 35.93 33.59 -39.94
C ARG A 488 37.02 33.82 -38.87
N ARG A 489 38.23 33.27 -38.95
CA ARG A 489 39.15 33.10 -40.08
C ARG A 489 40.25 32.14 -39.65
#